data_AF-A0A2E1I6M8-F1
#
_entry.id   AF-A0A2E1I6M8-F1
#
_cell.length_a   1.000
_cell.length_b   1.000
_cell.length_c   1.000
_cell.angle_alpha   90.00
_cell.angle_beta   90.00
_cell.angle_gamma   90.00
#
_symmetry.space_group_name_H-M   'P 1'
#
loop_
_entity.id
_entity.type
_entity.pdbx_description
1 polymer ?
#
loop_
_entity_poly.entity_id
_entity_poly.type
_entity_poly.pdbx_seq_one_letter_code
_entity_poly.pdbx_strand_id
1 'polypeptide(L)'
;MVTKINQKIWVTTLLDYLAGGCAYQLYLNSPPQIDNPGKLMPGYIESILGDVYHKLYDEIRKGEHRDSDLVDLLKDRAERKYTEYVDSGKMMADQKFTSLEFINDTHTKARNLERVRDEISLPKSNRKSISSGFRKMGREVHIDGFGGRITGKIDEVKLENNQVVIIDDKTNIILQEDGEVKPNYRLQVIIYALLWSEKWEEEVSTIKLRSKAGKIIWSEHKSNFKSEYTTIKKKINELSELLNTESANPENLATPSGDYCNFCNHRIDCVPHRKLENKFDSNNPGVFRGELERIFPLGPNKFKLTIKINGKKMQTEVNKNWCEFDESESLPINVRLHAFWPHSKFSGKLNARNTSHFVSIV
;
A
#
# COMPACT_ATOMS: atom_id res chain seq x y z
N MET A 1 4.71 -12.75 -31.72
CA MET A 1 3.45 -12.13 -31.25
C MET A 1 3.70 -11.59 -29.86
N VAL A 2 3.60 -10.28 -29.65
CA VAL A 2 3.67 -9.70 -28.29
C VAL A 2 2.34 -10.01 -27.62
N THR A 3 2.34 -10.92 -26.65
CA THR A 3 1.19 -11.15 -25.77
C THR A 3 0.88 -9.83 -25.06
N LYS A 4 -0.24 -9.20 -25.39
CA LYS A 4 -0.71 -8.01 -24.68
C LYS A 4 -0.79 -8.35 -23.19
N ILE A 5 -0.04 -7.60 -22.39
CA ILE A 5 -0.08 -7.70 -20.95
C ILE A 5 -1.48 -7.26 -20.50
N ASN A 6 -2.31 -8.21 -20.08
CA ASN A 6 -3.66 -7.97 -19.58
C ASN A 6 -3.63 -7.68 -18.08
N GLN A 7 -2.79 -6.72 -17.67
CA GLN A 7 -2.62 -6.34 -16.26
C GLN A 7 -3.72 -5.37 -15.85
N LYS A 8 -4.41 -5.69 -14.75
CA LYS A 8 -5.31 -4.77 -14.06
C LYS A 8 -4.52 -4.01 -12.99
N ILE A 9 -4.48 -2.69 -13.11
CA ILE A 9 -3.84 -1.77 -12.17
C ILE A 9 -4.94 -1.20 -11.28
N TRP A 10 -4.78 -1.35 -9.97
CA TRP A 10 -5.70 -0.75 -9.01
C TRP A 10 -5.41 0.74 -8.84
N VAL A 11 -6.46 1.54 -8.65
CA VAL A 11 -6.34 2.99 -8.42
C VAL A 11 -5.36 3.29 -7.29
N THR A 12 -5.37 2.53 -6.21
CA THR A 12 -4.45 2.70 -5.08
C THR A 12 -2.99 2.59 -5.51
N THR A 13 -2.66 1.63 -6.37
CA THR A 13 -1.31 1.45 -6.91
C THR A 13 -0.97 2.54 -7.92
N LEU A 14 -1.92 2.91 -8.78
CA LEU A 14 -1.75 3.98 -9.77
C LEU A 14 -1.41 5.34 -9.12
N LEU A 15 -1.94 5.61 -7.92
CA LEU A 15 -1.65 6.83 -7.18
C LEU A 15 -0.16 7.00 -6.91
N ASP A 16 0.53 5.94 -6.49
CA ASP A 16 1.95 6.00 -6.18
C ASP A 16 2.75 6.42 -7.42
N TYR A 17 2.42 5.85 -8.59
CA TYR A 17 3.03 6.24 -9.86
C TYR A 17 2.72 7.70 -10.24
N LEU A 18 1.45 8.11 -10.15
CA LEU A 18 1.05 9.47 -10.53
C LEU A 18 1.64 10.54 -9.60
N ALA A 19 1.92 10.18 -8.34
CA ALA A 19 2.62 10.99 -7.36
C ALA A 19 4.14 11.05 -7.58
N GLY A 20 4.65 10.46 -8.67
CA GLY A 20 6.07 10.48 -9.06
C GLY A 20 6.81 9.16 -8.81
N GLY A 21 6.09 8.12 -8.37
CA GLY A 21 6.64 6.79 -8.17
C GLY A 21 7.03 6.06 -9.46
N CYS A 22 7.31 4.77 -9.32
CA CYS A 22 7.99 3.99 -10.36
C CYS A 22 7.03 3.06 -11.12
N ALA A 23 7.04 3.09 -12.45
CA ALA A 23 6.21 2.21 -13.28
C ALA A 23 6.56 0.72 -13.08
N TYR A 24 7.82 0.40 -12.78
CA TYR A 24 8.21 -0.96 -12.45
C TYR A 24 7.55 -1.47 -11.17
N GLN A 25 7.31 -0.60 -10.18
CA GLN A 25 6.57 -0.96 -8.98
C GLN A 25 5.13 -1.37 -9.32
N LEU A 26 4.47 -0.68 -10.27
CA LEU A 26 3.14 -1.05 -10.75
C LEU A 26 3.14 -2.44 -11.39
N TYR A 27 4.16 -2.72 -12.20
CA TYR A 27 4.35 -4.02 -12.86
C TYR A 27 4.54 -5.14 -11.84
N LEU A 28 5.39 -4.93 -10.83
CA LEU A 28 5.63 -5.89 -9.75
C LEU A 28 4.41 -6.09 -8.85
N ASN A 29 3.64 -5.02 -8.61
CA ASN A 29 2.39 -5.10 -7.87
C ASN A 29 1.33 -5.86 -8.66
N SER A 30 1.31 -5.74 -9.99
CA SER A 30 0.26 -6.30 -10.84
C SER A 30 0.82 -7.39 -11.77
N PRO A 31 1.37 -8.50 -11.28
CA PRO A 31 1.90 -9.52 -12.17
C PRO A 31 0.78 -10.06 -13.10
N PRO A 32 1.11 -10.38 -14.36
CA PRO A 32 0.12 -10.91 -15.29
C PRO A 32 -0.49 -12.19 -14.69
N GLN A 33 -1.82 -12.32 -14.77
CA GLN A 33 -2.62 -13.46 -14.28
C GLN A 33 -3.07 -13.44 -12.81
N ILE A 34 -2.90 -12.34 -12.06
CA ILE A 34 -3.46 -12.22 -10.71
C ILE A 34 -4.61 -11.22 -10.68
N ASP A 35 -5.83 -11.72 -10.44
CA ASP A 35 -7.07 -10.91 -10.43
C ASP A 35 -7.11 -9.86 -9.31
N ASN A 36 -6.35 -10.07 -8.23
CA ASN A 36 -6.26 -9.14 -7.10
C ASN A 36 -4.81 -8.99 -6.59
N PRO A 37 -4.01 -8.13 -7.22
CA PRO A 37 -2.64 -7.82 -6.81
C PRO A 37 -2.48 -7.30 -5.37
N GLY A 38 -3.54 -6.75 -4.76
CA GLY A 38 -3.55 -6.40 -3.33
C GLY A 38 -3.33 -7.62 -2.41
N LYS A 39 -3.50 -8.85 -2.93
CA LYS A 39 -3.15 -10.09 -2.24
C LYS A 39 -1.65 -10.42 -2.27
N LEU A 40 -0.81 -9.68 -2.99
CA LEU A 40 0.62 -9.94 -3.12
C LEU A 40 1.48 -8.89 -2.42
N MET A 41 0.91 -7.73 -2.13
CA MET A 41 1.65 -6.69 -1.40
C MET A 41 1.71 -7.06 0.08
N PRO A 42 2.86 -6.88 0.74
CA PRO A 42 2.92 -6.90 2.18
C PRO A 42 1.90 -5.89 2.73
N GLY A 43 0.92 -6.36 3.50
CA GLY A 43 -0.11 -5.53 4.08
C GLY A 43 0.44 -4.75 5.26
N TYR A 44 0.16 -3.45 5.31
CA TYR A 44 0.35 -2.64 6.51
C TYR A 44 -0.83 -2.88 7.47
N ILE A 45 -0.54 -3.02 8.77
CA ILE A 45 -1.54 -3.10 9.86
C ILE A 45 -2.66 -2.05 9.70
N GLU A 46 -2.27 -0.82 9.36
CA GLU A 46 -3.18 0.31 9.20
C GLU A 46 -4.16 0.08 8.05
N SER A 47 -3.70 -0.55 6.97
CA SER A 47 -4.51 -0.94 5.82
C SER A 47 -5.47 -2.07 6.17
N ILE A 48 -5.02 -3.07 6.93
CA ILE A 48 -5.88 -4.16 7.43
C ILE A 48 -7.03 -3.55 8.25
N LEU A 49 -6.69 -2.69 9.22
CA LEU A 49 -7.67 -2.03 10.07
C LEU A 49 -8.58 -1.07 9.27
N GLY A 50 -8.05 -0.40 8.24
CA GLY A 50 -8.81 0.46 7.35
C GLY A 50 -9.90 -0.30 6.60
N ASP A 51 -9.53 -1.43 5.99
CA ASP A 51 -10.46 -2.29 5.25
C ASP A 51 -11.55 -2.87 6.14
N VAL A 52 -11.18 -3.39 7.32
CA VAL A 52 -12.15 -3.95 8.27
C VAL A 52 -13.11 -2.85 8.75
N TYR A 53 -12.59 -1.66 9.03
CA TYR A 53 -13.39 -0.50 9.41
C TYR A 53 -14.39 -0.12 8.31
N HIS A 54 -13.96 0.03 7.04
CA HIS A 54 -14.86 0.39 5.93
C HIS A 54 -15.98 -0.64 5.78
N LYS A 55 -15.65 -1.94 5.83
CA LYS A 55 -16.65 -3.00 5.71
C LYS A 55 -17.67 -2.94 6.85
N LEU A 56 -17.20 -2.81 8.09
CA LEU A 56 -18.08 -2.75 9.25
C LEU A 56 -18.92 -1.47 9.27
N TYR A 57 -18.34 -0.33 8.90
CA TYR A 57 -19.04 0.94 8.72
C TYR A 57 -20.19 0.81 7.70
N ASP A 58 -19.96 0.06 6.62
CA ASP A 58 -20.96 -0.20 5.60
C ASP A 58 -22.11 -1.07 6.08
N GLU A 59 -21.82 -2.12 6.84
CA GLU A 59 -22.82 -3.01 7.44
C GLU A 59 -23.64 -2.28 8.51
N ILE A 60 -23.02 -1.45 9.36
CA ILE A 60 -23.73 -0.57 10.31
C ILE A 60 -24.66 0.36 9.54
N ARG A 61 -24.18 0.99 8.47
CA ARG A 61 -25.01 1.85 7.64
C ARG A 61 -26.13 1.10 6.97
N LYS A 62 -25.94 -0.16 6.54
CA LYS A 62 -27.00 -1.04 6.02
C LYS A 62 -27.98 -1.48 7.13
N GLY A 63 -27.61 -1.32 8.40
CA GLY A 63 -28.42 -1.65 9.57
C GLY A 63 -28.34 -3.12 9.97
N GLU A 64 -27.25 -3.79 9.57
CA GLU A 64 -26.96 -5.22 9.81
C GLU A 64 -26.42 -5.49 11.23
N HIS A 65 -25.87 -4.46 11.89
CA HIS A 65 -25.25 -4.55 13.21
C HIS A 65 -25.80 -3.47 14.16
N ARG A 66 -26.97 -3.73 14.76
CA ARG A 66 -27.65 -2.78 15.68
C ARG A 66 -27.33 -3.02 17.15
N ASP A 67 -27.34 -4.29 17.56
CA ASP A 67 -27.23 -4.70 18.97
C ASP A 67 -25.88 -5.38 19.31
N SER A 68 -24.91 -5.32 18.39
CA SER A 68 -23.58 -5.90 18.58
C SER A 68 -22.62 -4.93 19.29
N ASP A 69 -21.75 -5.46 20.13
CA ASP A 69 -20.55 -4.74 20.57
C ASP A 69 -19.63 -4.53 19.35
N LEU A 70 -19.61 -3.29 18.85
CA LEU A 70 -18.84 -2.93 17.67
C LEU A 70 -17.34 -2.97 17.93
N VAL A 71 -16.91 -2.82 19.18
CA VAL A 71 -15.50 -2.94 19.58
C VAL A 71 -15.07 -4.38 19.42
N ASP A 72 -15.83 -5.32 19.97
CA ASP A 72 -15.51 -6.74 19.89
C ASP A 72 -15.59 -7.25 18.45
N LEU A 73 -16.60 -6.82 17.68
CA LEU A 73 -16.73 -7.20 16.28
C LEU A 73 -15.59 -6.65 15.42
N LEU A 74 -15.14 -5.42 15.67
CA LEU A 74 -14.00 -4.84 14.98
C LEU A 74 -12.70 -5.59 15.34
N LYS A 75 -12.48 -5.85 16.63
CA LYS A 75 -11.31 -6.60 17.13
C LYS A 75 -11.23 -7.98 16.52
N ASP A 76 -12.29 -8.76 16.63
CA ASP A 76 -12.35 -10.13 16.11
C ASP A 76 -12.07 -10.17 14.59
N ARG A 77 -12.68 -9.27 13.82
CA ARG A 77 -12.43 -9.23 12.36
C ARG A 77 -11.03 -8.74 12.02
N ALA A 78 -10.50 -7.77 12.76
CA ALA A 78 -9.16 -7.27 12.58
C ALA A 78 -8.12 -8.35 12.90
N GLU A 79 -8.31 -9.11 13.98
CA GLU A 79 -7.46 -10.23 14.39
C GLU A 79 -7.52 -11.39 13.40
N ARG A 80 -8.72 -11.76 12.93
CA ARG A 80 -8.88 -12.78 11.87
C ARG A 80 -8.15 -12.39 10.59
N LYS A 81 -8.31 -11.13 10.14
CA LYS A 81 -7.64 -10.64 8.93
C LYS A 81 -6.14 -10.50 9.12
N TYR A 82 -5.69 -10.07 10.30
CA TYR A 82 -4.26 -10.05 10.66
C TYR A 82 -3.65 -11.44 10.59
N THR A 83 -4.30 -12.43 11.21
CA THR A 83 -3.87 -13.84 11.19
C THR A 83 -3.77 -14.38 9.77
N GLU A 84 -4.78 -14.12 8.91
CA GLU A 84 -4.73 -14.50 7.49
C GLU A 84 -3.51 -13.90 6.77
N TYR A 85 -3.14 -12.66 7.06
CA TYR A 85 -1.97 -12.00 6.46
C TYR A 85 -0.65 -12.56 6.97
N VAL A 86 -0.55 -12.84 8.27
CA VAL A 86 0.63 -13.47 8.88
C VAL A 86 0.84 -14.87 8.30
N ASP A 87 -0.20 -15.71 8.32
CA ASP A 87 -0.14 -17.11 7.88
C ASP A 87 0.16 -17.23 6.39
N SER A 88 -0.28 -16.27 5.58
CA SER A 88 0.01 -16.24 4.15
C SER A 88 1.37 -15.62 3.81
N GLY A 89 2.18 -15.21 4.80
CA GLY A 89 3.48 -14.59 4.59
C GLY A 89 3.40 -13.18 3.98
N LYS A 90 2.23 -12.54 4.03
CA LYS A 90 1.95 -11.24 3.41
C LYS A 90 2.12 -10.07 4.38
N MET A 91 2.79 -10.28 5.51
CA MET A 91 3.03 -9.22 6.47
C MET A 91 4.51 -8.89 6.51
N MET A 92 4.84 -7.60 6.52
CA MET A 92 6.23 -7.18 6.71
C MET A 92 6.74 -7.72 8.05
N ALA A 93 8.00 -8.18 8.08
CA ALA A 93 8.60 -8.81 9.26
C ALA A 93 8.60 -7.87 10.48
N ASP A 94 8.76 -6.56 10.28
CA ASP A 94 8.74 -5.53 11.33
C ASP A 94 7.34 -5.31 11.95
N GLN A 95 6.27 -5.51 11.18
CA GLN A 95 4.90 -5.36 11.64
C GLN A 95 4.36 -6.57 12.42
N LYS A 96 5.05 -7.73 12.38
CA LYS A 96 4.74 -8.87 13.26
C LYS A 96 4.85 -8.50 14.75
N PHE A 97 5.51 -7.39 15.08
CA PHE A 97 5.90 -7.05 16.45
C PHE A 97 5.09 -5.90 17.10
N THR A 98 4.19 -5.21 16.40
CA THR A 98 3.46 -4.05 16.95
C THR A 98 2.04 -4.39 17.42
N SER A 99 1.91 -5.11 18.54
CA SER A 99 0.60 -5.44 19.13
C SER A 99 -0.08 -4.25 19.84
N LEU A 100 0.68 -3.37 20.49
CA LEU A 100 0.13 -2.26 21.30
C LEU A 100 -0.45 -1.13 20.46
N GLU A 101 0.21 -0.75 19.36
CA GLU A 101 -0.31 0.26 18.42
C GLU A 101 -1.57 -0.26 17.71
N PHE A 102 -1.55 -1.53 17.28
CA PHE A 102 -2.71 -2.21 16.71
C PHE A 102 -3.93 -2.18 17.65
N ILE A 103 -3.74 -2.47 18.94
CA ILE A 103 -4.79 -2.44 19.95
C ILE A 103 -5.35 -1.02 20.13
N ASN A 104 -4.49 -0.01 20.26
CA ASN A 104 -4.91 1.39 20.45
C ASN A 104 -5.69 1.94 19.25
N ASP A 105 -5.22 1.64 18.04
CA ASP A 105 -5.91 2.03 16.80
C ASP A 105 -7.27 1.34 16.67
N THR A 106 -7.34 0.06 17.03
CA THR A 106 -8.60 -0.70 17.02
C THR A 106 -9.62 -0.08 17.98
N HIS A 107 -9.20 0.25 19.21
CA HIS A 107 -10.06 0.93 20.18
C HIS A 107 -10.55 2.30 19.69
N THR A 108 -9.64 3.09 19.12
CA THR A 108 -10.00 4.41 18.57
C THR A 108 -11.00 4.28 17.42
N LYS A 109 -10.77 3.33 16.50
CA LYS A 109 -11.67 3.06 15.38
C LYS A 109 -13.04 2.59 15.86
N ALA A 110 -13.10 1.69 16.84
CA ALA A 110 -14.36 1.19 17.38
C ALA A 110 -15.24 2.30 18.01
N ARG A 111 -14.66 3.19 18.82
CA ARG A 111 -15.40 4.35 19.39
C ARG A 111 -16.01 5.25 18.31
N ASN A 112 -15.33 5.38 17.17
CA ASN A 112 -15.87 6.15 16.04
C ASN A 112 -17.05 5.43 15.38
N LEU A 113 -17.01 4.10 15.27
CA LEU A 113 -18.15 3.32 14.76
C LEU A 113 -19.38 3.44 15.67
N GLU A 114 -19.20 3.42 16.99
CA GLU A 114 -20.28 3.65 17.95
C GLU A 114 -20.91 5.03 17.76
N ARG A 115 -20.10 6.08 17.65
CA ARG A 115 -20.59 7.44 17.40
C ARG A 115 -21.40 7.51 16.11
N VAL A 116 -20.92 6.88 15.04
CA VAL A 116 -21.63 6.88 13.75
C VAL A 116 -22.91 6.04 13.85
N ARG A 117 -22.91 4.92 14.59
CA ARG A 117 -24.14 4.14 14.86
C ARG A 117 -25.20 5.03 15.49
N ASP A 118 -24.82 5.85 16.46
CA ASP A 118 -25.75 6.77 17.13
C ASP A 118 -26.27 7.85 16.17
N GLU A 119 -25.42 8.36 15.27
CA GLU A 119 -25.82 9.30 14.21
C GLU A 119 -26.73 8.66 13.13
N ILE A 120 -26.54 7.37 12.82
CA ILE A 120 -27.34 6.60 11.85
C ILE A 120 -28.71 6.19 12.41
N SER A 121 -28.88 6.20 13.73
CA SER A 121 -30.11 5.81 14.43
C SER A 121 -31.29 6.78 14.21
N LEU A 122 -31.12 7.79 13.35
CA LEU A 122 -32.17 8.72 12.90
C LEU A 122 -33.10 8.10 11.83
N PRO A 123 -34.33 8.64 11.65
CA PRO A 123 -35.50 7.88 11.23
C PRO A 123 -35.38 7.21 9.86
N LYS A 124 -35.96 6.01 9.76
CA LYS A 124 -36.17 5.21 8.55
C LYS A 124 -37.05 5.93 7.52
N SER A 125 -36.62 7.03 6.91
CA SER A 125 -37.29 7.54 5.72
C SER A 125 -36.63 6.98 4.46
N ASN A 126 -37.39 6.10 3.78
CA ASN A 126 -37.27 5.76 2.36
C ASN A 126 -35.98 5.09 1.86
N ARG A 127 -35.46 4.06 2.54
CA ARG A 127 -34.57 3.09 1.88
C ARG A 127 -35.40 2.07 1.09
N LYS A 128 -35.91 2.48 -0.08
CA LYS A 128 -36.35 1.51 -1.09
C LYS A 128 -35.13 0.74 -1.56
N SER A 129 -35.13 -0.56 -1.35
CA SER A 129 -34.17 -1.48 -1.96
C SER A 129 -34.36 -1.43 -3.48
N ILE A 130 -33.57 -0.61 -4.17
CA ILE A 130 -33.49 -0.60 -5.64
C ILE A 130 -33.03 -2.00 -6.09
N SER A 131 -33.95 -2.76 -6.66
CA SER A 131 -33.77 -4.11 -7.19
C SER A 131 -32.69 -4.17 -8.27
N SER A 132 -31.77 -5.12 -8.10
CA SER A 132 -31.03 -5.99 -9.06
C SER A 132 -30.83 -5.66 -10.56
N GLY A 133 -31.03 -4.43 -11.04
CA GLY A 133 -30.70 -4.03 -12.40
C GLY A 133 -30.00 -2.67 -12.41
N PHE A 134 -28.72 -2.64 -12.77
CA PHE A 134 -27.94 -1.41 -12.98
C PHE A 134 -27.87 -0.43 -11.80
N ARG A 135 -27.15 -0.78 -10.74
CA ARG A 135 -26.73 0.25 -9.77
C ARG A 135 -25.37 0.81 -10.15
N LYS A 136 -25.34 1.69 -11.16
CA LYS A 136 -24.21 2.63 -11.35
C LYS A 136 -23.98 3.40 -10.04
N MET A 137 -25.04 3.69 -9.29
CA MET A 137 -25.03 4.46 -8.05
C MET A 137 -25.26 3.57 -6.83
N GLY A 138 -24.69 3.95 -5.69
CA GLY A 138 -24.78 3.20 -4.45
C GLY A 138 -23.46 3.26 -3.68
N ARG A 139 -23.22 2.25 -2.85
CA ARG A 139 -21.97 2.12 -2.11
C ARG A 139 -21.13 1.00 -2.70
N GLU A 140 -19.82 1.07 -2.48
CA GLU A 140 -18.86 0.04 -2.90
C GLU A 140 -18.93 -0.24 -4.42
N VAL A 141 -19.07 0.81 -5.22
CA VAL A 141 -19.22 0.73 -6.67
C VAL A 141 -17.89 0.31 -7.29
N HIS A 142 -17.86 -0.91 -7.84
CA HIS A 142 -16.70 -1.38 -8.60
C HIS A 142 -16.69 -0.74 -9.97
N ILE A 143 -15.52 -0.21 -10.31
CA ILE A 143 -15.34 0.53 -11.54
C ILE A 143 -14.08 0.09 -12.26
N ASP A 144 -14.16 0.10 -13.58
CA ASP A 144 -13.08 -0.20 -14.49
C ASP A 144 -13.12 0.82 -15.62
N GLY A 145 -11.95 1.20 -16.10
CA GLY A 145 -11.74 2.13 -17.19
C GLY A 145 -10.51 1.76 -17.99
N PHE A 146 -10.25 2.50 -19.05
CA PHE A 146 -9.12 2.36 -19.96
C PHE A 146 -9.06 0.96 -20.57
N GLY A 147 -10.21 0.48 -21.05
CA GLY A 147 -10.37 -0.88 -21.57
C GLY A 147 -10.19 -1.97 -20.51
N GLY A 148 -10.60 -1.68 -19.27
CA GLY A 148 -10.51 -2.60 -18.12
C GLY A 148 -9.14 -2.64 -17.44
N ARG A 149 -8.18 -1.80 -17.88
CA ARG A 149 -6.81 -1.78 -17.36
C ARG A 149 -6.69 -1.12 -16.01
N ILE A 150 -7.46 -0.06 -15.76
CA ILE A 150 -7.48 0.62 -14.47
C ILE A 150 -8.77 0.23 -13.76
N THR A 151 -8.66 -0.23 -12.52
CA THR A 151 -9.82 -0.63 -11.72
C THR A 151 -9.78 -0.03 -10.32
N GLY A 152 -10.95 0.22 -9.76
CA GLY A 152 -11.10 0.75 -8.42
C GLY A 152 -12.44 0.38 -7.80
N LYS A 153 -12.58 0.74 -6.54
CA LYS A 153 -13.81 0.60 -5.77
C LYS A 153 -14.11 1.96 -5.15
N ILE A 154 -15.22 2.57 -5.55
CA ILE A 154 -15.67 3.87 -5.05
C ILE A 154 -16.56 3.62 -3.84
N ASP A 155 -16.30 4.29 -2.72
CA ASP A 155 -17.05 4.06 -1.48
C ASP A 155 -18.53 4.44 -1.61
N GLU A 156 -18.85 5.57 -2.25
CA GLU A 156 -20.23 5.98 -2.52
C GLU A 156 -20.34 6.84 -3.78
N VAL A 157 -21.36 6.54 -4.59
CA VAL A 157 -21.80 7.37 -5.71
C VAL A 157 -23.29 7.62 -5.61
N LYS A 158 -23.71 8.87 -5.73
CA LYS A 158 -25.11 9.27 -5.63
C LYS A 158 -25.44 10.44 -6.54
N LEU A 159 -26.74 10.74 -6.66
CA LEU A 159 -27.22 11.97 -7.29
C LEU A 159 -27.50 13.03 -6.23
N GLU A 160 -26.95 14.22 -6.42
CA GLU A 160 -27.37 15.44 -5.74
C GLU A 160 -27.82 16.42 -6.82
N ASN A 161 -29.06 16.91 -6.75
CA ASN A 161 -29.62 17.85 -7.74
C ASN A 161 -29.47 17.37 -9.19
N ASN A 162 -29.75 16.08 -9.46
CA ASN A 162 -29.57 15.42 -10.77
C ASN A 162 -28.12 15.41 -11.29
N GLN A 163 -27.13 15.60 -10.42
CA GLN A 163 -25.72 15.53 -10.79
C GLN A 163 -25.01 14.41 -10.04
N VAL A 164 -24.08 13.74 -10.72
CA VAL A 164 -23.30 12.65 -10.13
C VAL A 164 -22.28 13.20 -9.14
N VAL A 165 -22.32 12.67 -7.92
CA VAL A 165 -21.40 13.00 -6.83
C VAL A 165 -20.70 11.73 -6.36
N ILE A 166 -19.36 11.79 -6.32
CA ILE A 166 -18.51 10.75 -5.75
C ILE A 166 -18.11 11.15 -4.34
N ILE A 167 -18.23 10.23 -3.38
CA ILE A 167 -17.76 10.38 -2.01
C ILE A 167 -16.80 9.22 -1.72
N ASP A 168 -15.64 9.56 -1.17
CA ASP A 168 -14.66 8.61 -0.65
C ASP A 168 -14.49 8.82 0.86
N ASP A 169 -14.53 7.71 1.59
CA ASP A 169 -14.51 7.62 3.04
C ASP A 169 -13.05 7.47 3.52
N LYS A 170 -12.64 8.33 4.46
CA LYS A 170 -11.29 8.31 5.04
C LYS A 170 -11.31 8.01 6.53
N THR A 171 -10.50 7.03 6.91
CA THR A 171 -10.27 6.64 8.31
C THR A 171 -9.24 7.54 9.01
N ASN A 172 -8.33 8.15 8.26
CA ASN A 172 -7.27 9.02 8.74
C ASN A 172 -7.61 10.51 8.57
N ILE A 173 -6.76 11.38 9.12
CA ILE A 173 -6.86 12.83 8.97
C ILE A 173 -6.82 13.18 7.48
N ILE A 174 -7.84 13.92 7.01
CA ILE A 174 -8.01 14.32 5.60
C ILE A 174 -7.17 15.55 5.26
N LEU A 175 -7.10 16.51 6.18
CA LEU A 175 -6.40 17.77 5.99
C LEU A 175 -4.96 17.71 6.51
N GLN A 176 -4.08 18.49 5.90
CA GLN A 176 -2.74 18.79 6.37
C GLN A 176 -2.81 19.91 7.44
N GLU A 177 -1.66 20.24 8.05
CA GLU A 177 -1.57 21.25 9.12
C GLU A 177 -1.95 22.66 8.63
N ASP A 178 -1.71 22.95 7.34
CA ASP A 178 -2.11 24.18 6.66
C ASP A 178 -3.59 24.23 6.29
N GLY A 179 -4.35 23.15 6.56
CA GLY A 179 -5.77 23.03 6.21
C GLY A 179 -6.02 22.53 4.79
N GLU A 180 -4.99 22.27 3.99
CA GLU A 180 -5.14 21.73 2.64
C GLU A 180 -5.46 20.24 2.64
N VAL A 181 -6.16 19.77 1.60
CA VAL A 181 -6.43 18.34 1.46
C VAL A 181 -5.15 17.60 1.10
N LYS A 182 -4.92 16.44 1.71
CA LYS A 182 -3.79 15.58 1.35
C LYS A 182 -3.81 15.28 -0.17
N PRO A 183 -2.71 15.57 -0.91
CA PRO A 183 -2.71 15.47 -2.37
C PRO A 183 -3.12 14.10 -2.92
N ASN A 184 -2.70 13.02 -2.27
CA ASN A 184 -3.05 11.66 -2.67
C ASN A 184 -4.55 11.35 -2.51
N TYR A 185 -5.21 11.89 -1.48
CA TYR A 185 -6.65 11.70 -1.28
C TYR A 185 -7.46 12.45 -2.34
N ARG A 186 -7.06 13.68 -2.66
CA ARG A 186 -7.66 14.46 -3.75
C ARG A 186 -7.45 13.78 -5.10
N LEU A 187 -6.23 13.33 -5.39
CA LEU A 187 -5.92 12.63 -6.63
C LEU A 187 -6.74 11.34 -6.80
N GLN A 188 -6.95 10.57 -5.72
CA GLN A 188 -7.74 9.33 -5.75
C GLN A 188 -9.17 9.56 -6.23
N VAL A 189 -9.86 10.55 -5.65
CA VAL A 189 -11.25 10.83 -6.04
C VAL A 189 -11.36 11.43 -7.44
N ILE A 190 -10.34 12.16 -7.92
CA ILE A 190 -10.27 12.61 -9.31
C ILE A 190 -10.14 11.42 -10.26
N ILE A 191 -9.30 10.43 -9.94
CA ILE A 191 -9.18 9.19 -10.74
C ILE A 191 -10.51 8.44 -10.76
N TYR A 192 -11.22 8.35 -9.63
CA TYR A 192 -12.56 7.73 -9.61
C TYR A 192 -13.56 8.48 -10.50
N ALA A 193 -13.53 9.82 -10.51
CA ALA A 193 -14.33 10.62 -11.42
C ALA A 193 -13.97 10.36 -12.90
N LEU A 194 -12.68 10.18 -13.20
CA LEU A 194 -12.20 9.85 -14.55
C LEU A 194 -12.67 8.47 -15.02
N LEU A 195 -12.55 7.45 -14.17
CA LEU A 195 -13.06 6.11 -14.46
C LEU A 195 -14.59 6.12 -14.63
N TRP A 196 -15.30 6.94 -13.84
CA TRP A 196 -16.74 7.12 -13.93
C TRP A 196 -17.15 7.64 -15.30
N SER A 197 -16.60 8.77 -15.73
CA SER A 197 -16.99 9.35 -17.01
C SER A 197 -16.55 8.48 -18.19
N GLU A 198 -15.46 7.74 -18.07
CA GLU A 198 -15.03 6.83 -19.13
C GLU A 198 -15.96 5.61 -19.26
N LYS A 199 -16.35 4.98 -18.13
CA LYS A 199 -17.17 3.77 -18.15
C LYS A 199 -18.62 4.02 -18.57
N TRP A 200 -19.16 5.17 -18.20
CA TRP A 200 -20.60 5.44 -18.34
C TRP A 200 -20.96 6.64 -19.21
N GLU A 201 -19.96 7.34 -19.76
CA GLU A 201 -20.17 8.55 -20.58
C GLU A 201 -20.95 9.66 -19.84
N GLU A 202 -20.89 9.63 -18.51
CA GLU A 202 -21.60 10.55 -17.62
C GLU A 202 -20.59 11.33 -16.77
N GLU A 203 -20.76 12.63 -16.65
CA GLU A 203 -19.77 13.47 -15.97
C GLU A 203 -20.04 13.60 -14.47
N VAL A 204 -18.99 13.45 -13.66
CA VAL A 204 -19.06 13.72 -12.21
C VAL A 204 -19.01 15.23 -11.97
N SER A 205 -20.02 15.78 -11.30
CA SER A 205 -20.06 17.22 -11.00
C SER A 205 -19.25 17.58 -9.77
N THR A 206 -19.25 16.70 -8.76
CA THR A 206 -18.66 16.99 -7.46
C THR A 206 -17.96 15.75 -6.90
N ILE A 207 -16.77 15.95 -6.34
CA ILE A 207 -16.02 14.96 -5.58
C ILE A 207 -15.95 15.41 -4.12
N LYS A 208 -16.06 14.46 -3.18
CA LYS A 208 -16.09 14.74 -1.74
C LYS A 208 -15.26 13.75 -0.96
N LEU A 209 -14.69 14.22 0.15
CA LEU A 209 -14.05 13.38 1.15
C LEU A 209 -14.82 13.45 2.46
N ARG A 210 -15.17 12.27 2.98
CA ARG A 210 -15.92 12.12 4.23
C ARG A 210 -15.01 11.50 5.29
N SER A 211 -14.98 12.13 6.45
CA SER A 211 -14.25 11.59 7.60
C SER A 211 -14.93 10.35 8.18
N LYS A 212 -14.18 9.61 8.99
CA LYS A 212 -14.68 8.49 9.81
C LYS A 212 -15.92 8.84 10.65
N ALA A 213 -16.09 10.09 11.04
CA ALA A 213 -17.26 10.59 11.78
C ALA A 213 -18.45 10.95 10.88
N GLY A 214 -18.49 10.48 9.63
CA GLY A 214 -19.60 10.74 8.69
C GLY A 214 -19.69 12.18 8.16
N LYS A 215 -18.84 13.11 8.64
CA LYS A 215 -18.83 14.51 8.18
C LYS A 215 -18.06 14.68 6.87
N ILE A 216 -18.65 15.39 5.90
CA ILE A 216 -17.94 15.89 4.72
C ILE A 216 -16.94 16.95 5.17
N ILE A 217 -15.65 16.69 4.97
CA ILE A 217 -14.57 17.61 5.36
C ILE A 217 -14.12 18.45 4.18
N TRP A 218 -14.18 17.89 2.99
CA TRP A 218 -13.72 18.53 1.77
C TRP A 218 -14.64 18.19 0.59
N SER A 219 -14.85 19.16 -0.30
CA SER A 219 -15.69 19.04 -1.48
C SER A 219 -15.15 19.93 -2.58
N GLU A 220 -15.13 19.43 -3.81
CA GLU A 220 -14.64 20.18 -4.97
C GLU A 220 -15.58 19.96 -6.17
N HIS A 221 -15.92 21.05 -6.86
CA HIS A 221 -16.73 21.03 -8.06
C HIS A 221 -15.86 20.83 -9.31
N LYS A 222 -16.41 20.17 -10.34
CA LYS A 222 -15.70 19.78 -11.57
C LYS A 222 -14.92 20.90 -12.24
N SER A 223 -15.45 22.13 -12.21
CA SER A 223 -14.76 23.30 -12.76
C SER A 223 -13.32 23.46 -12.25
N ASN A 224 -13.03 22.99 -11.03
CA ASN A 224 -11.76 23.21 -10.36
C ASN A 224 -10.74 22.10 -10.63
N PHE A 225 -11.17 20.88 -10.99
CA PHE A 225 -10.28 19.75 -11.30
C PHE A 225 -10.28 19.32 -12.78
N LYS A 226 -11.02 20.02 -13.66
CA LYS A 226 -11.15 19.66 -15.09
C LYS A 226 -9.81 19.69 -15.86
N SER A 227 -8.91 20.60 -15.53
CA SER A 227 -7.58 20.65 -16.17
C SER A 227 -6.74 19.43 -15.77
N GLU A 228 -6.69 19.12 -14.48
CA GLU A 228 -5.99 17.96 -13.93
C GLU A 228 -6.53 16.63 -14.48
N TYR A 229 -7.85 16.55 -14.68
CA TYR A 229 -8.50 15.43 -15.34
C TYR A 229 -7.84 15.07 -16.68
N THR A 230 -7.52 16.08 -17.49
CA THR A 230 -6.89 15.90 -18.80
C THR A 230 -5.43 15.43 -18.65
N THR A 231 -4.71 16.02 -17.70
CA THR A 231 -3.32 15.65 -17.39
C THR A 231 -3.21 14.22 -16.87
N ILE A 232 -4.09 13.79 -15.97
CA ILE A 232 -4.13 12.44 -15.42
C ILE A 232 -4.46 11.43 -16.52
N LYS A 233 -5.48 11.72 -17.35
CA LYS A 233 -5.83 10.87 -18.49
C LYS A 233 -4.64 10.68 -19.44
N LYS A 234 -3.91 11.75 -19.74
CA LYS A 234 -2.68 11.69 -20.55
C LYS A 234 -1.62 10.79 -19.90
N LYS A 235 -1.33 10.97 -18.61
CA LYS A 235 -0.37 10.13 -17.88
C LYS A 235 -0.76 8.65 -17.84
N ILE A 236 -2.06 8.32 -17.71
CA ILE A 236 -2.54 6.93 -17.76
C ILE A 236 -2.33 6.32 -19.15
N ASN A 237 -2.53 7.09 -20.21
CA ASN A 237 -2.26 6.65 -21.58
C ASN A 237 -0.75 6.45 -21.83
N GLU A 238 0.08 7.38 -21.38
CA GLU A 238 1.55 7.26 -21.46
C GLU A 238 2.05 6.03 -20.69
N LEU A 239 1.54 5.81 -19.47
CA LEU A 239 1.82 4.60 -18.70
C LEU A 239 1.41 3.33 -19.46
N SER A 240 0.22 3.35 -20.07
CA SER A 240 -0.27 2.24 -20.88
C SER A 240 0.66 1.94 -22.06
N GLU A 241 1.15 2.95 -22.76
CA GLU A 241 2.10 2.79 -23.86
C GLU A 241 3.45 2.26 -23.37
N LEU A 242 3.94 2.81 -22.25
CA LEU A 242 5.18 2.40 -21.62
C LEU A 242 5.15 0.92 -21.19
N LEU A 243 4.09 0.48 -20.51
CA LEU A 243 3.92 -0.92 -20.10
C LEU A 243 3.84 -1.90 -21.28
N ASN A 244 3.29 -1.46 -22.42
CA ASN A 244 3.25 -2.29 -23.62
C ASN A 244 4.63 -2.36 -24.30
N THR A 245 5.33 -1.23 -24.40
CA THR A 245 6.66 -1.14 -25.05
C THR A 245 7.70 -1.94 -24.28
N GLU A 246 7.74 -1.79 -22.95
CA GLU A 246 8.74 -2.45 -22.10
C GLU A 246 8.30 -3.84 -21.61
N SER A 247 7.22 -4.39 -22.16
CA SER A 247 6.69 -5.71 -21.77
C SER A 247 7.71 -6.84 -21.87
N ALA A 248 8.62 -6.76 -22.85
CA ALA A 248 9.69 -7.74 -23.05
C ALA A 248 10.88 -7.56 -22.09
N ASN A 249 11.06 -6.36 -21.54
CA ASN A 249 12.10 -6.08 -20.55
C ASN A 249 11.57 -5.12 -19.46
N PRO A 250 10.75 -5.61 -18.51
CA PRO A 250 10.10 -4.78 -17.53
C PRO A 250 11.05 -4.01 -16.62
N GLU A 251 12.32 -4.42 -16.50
CA GLU A 251 13.34 -3.67 -15.75
C GLU A 251 13.55 -2.24 -16.29
N ASN A 252 13.26 -2.00 -17.57
CA ASN A 252 13.34 -0.67 -18.18
C ASN A 252 12.25 0.29 -17.68
N LEU A 253 11.19 -0.24 -17.04
CA LEU A 253 10.17 0.57 -16.36
C LEU A 253 10.69 1.20 -15.06
N ALA A 254 11.88 0.77 -14.61
CA ALA A 254 12.42 1.23 -13.34
C ALA A 254 13.05 2.61 -13.48
N THR A 255 12.62 3.51 -12.62
CA THR A 255 13.13 4.89 -12.51
C THR A 255 13.65 5.08 -11.09
N PRO A 256 14.71 4.34 -10.70
CA PRO A 256 15.17 4.36 -9.33
C PRO A 256 15.63 5.76 -8.92
N SER A 257 15.05 6.26 -7.83
CA SER A 257 15.45 7.50 -7.17
C SER A 257 15.57 7.24 -5.67
N GLY A 258 16.46 7.96 -4.98
CA GLY A 258 16.64 7.79 -3.54
C GLY A 258 15.32 7.89 -2.78
N ASP A 259 14.54 8.95 -3.02
CA ASP A 259 13.31 9.22 -2.27
C ASP A 259 12.23 8.16 -2.49
N TYR A 260 11.98 7.69 -3.72
CA TYR A 260 10.94 6.68 -3.98
C TYR A 260 11.41 5.27 -3.65
N CYS A 261 12.67 4.93 -3.93
CA CYS A 261 13.18 3.60 -3.63
C CYS A 261 13.24 3.35 -2.12
N ASN A 262 13.53 4.37 -1.30
CA ASN A 262 13.63 4.24 0.16
C ASN A 262 12.36 3.69 0.81
N PHE A 263 11.18 4.02 0.26
CA PHE A 263 9.88 3.58 0.77
C PHE A 263 9.20 2.53 -0.12
N CYS A 264 9.90 1.98 -1.13
CA CYS A 264 9.32 1.01 -2.04
C CYS A 264 9.34 -0.40 -1.41
N ASN A 265 8.18 -1.05 -1.31
CA ASN A 265 8.09 -2.41 -0.76
C ASN A 265 8.77 -3.47 -1.63
N HIS A 266 9.04 -3.15 -2.90
CA HIS A 266 9.76 -4.01 -3.83
C HIS A 266 11.26 -3.69 -3.89
N ARG A 267 11.76 -2.76 -3.08
CA ARG A 267 13.16 -2.29 -3.06
C ARG A 267 14.16 -3.46 -3.07
N ILE A 268 13.89 -4.47 -2.25
CA ILE A 268 14.73 -5.65 -2.06
C ILE A 268 14.80 -6.50 -3.34
N ASP A 269 13.68 -6.71 -4.01
CA ASP A 269 13.65 -7.62 -5.17
C ASP A 269 13.82 -6.88 -6.51
N CYS A 270 13.83 -5.54 -6.47
CA CYS A 270 14.01 -4.66 -7.62
C CYS A 270 15.44 -4.72 -8.19
N VAL A 271 15.63 -5.47 -9.28
CA VAL A 271 16.92 -5.61 -9.98
C VAL A 271 17.56 -4.26 -10.32
N PRO A 272 16.85 -3.28 -10.92
CA PRO A 272 17.45 -2.00 -11.29
C PRO A 272 17.95 -1.19 -10.11
N HIS A 273 17.22 -1.22 -8.98
CA HIS A 273 17.69 -0.57 -7.77
C HIS A 273 18.94 -1.24 -7.21
N ARG A 274 18.98 -2.58 -7.16
CA ARG A 274 20.18 -3.33 -6.74
C ARG A 274 21.42 -2.99 -7.57
N LYS A 275 21.25 -2.77 -8.88
CA LYS A 275 22.34 -2.35 -9.77
C LYS A 275 22.95 -0.99 -9.36
N LEU A 276 22.16 -0.11 -8.72
CA LEU A 276 22.67 1.17 -8.18
C LEU A 276 23.41 1.00 -6.85
N GLU A 277 22.92 0.15 -5.94
CA GLU A 277 23.54 -0.08 -4.62
C GLU A 277 24.96 -0.65 -4.70
N ASN A 278 25.30 -1.34 -5.79
CA ASN A 278 26.66 -1.81 -6.04
C ASN A 278 27.69 -0.65 -6.17
N LYS A 279 27.24 0.61 -6.25
CA LYS A 279 28.06 1.80 -6.07
C LYS A 279 27.97 2.24 -4.60
N PHE A 280 28.98 1.86 -3.82
CA PHE A 280 29.08 2.20 -2.40
C PHE A 280 28.95 3.73 -2.19
N ASP A 281 27.83 4.19 -1.64
CA ASP A 281 27.64 5.57 -1.20
C ASP A 281 27.73 5.61 0.33
N SER A 282 28.80 6.21 0.85
CA SER A 282 29.03 6.36 2.30
C SER A 282 27.95 7.19 3.00
N ASN A 283 27.13 7.93 2.25
CA ASN A 283 26.10 8.82 2.79
C ASN A 283 24.71 8.18 2.87
N ASN A 284 24.51 6.99 2.29
CA ASN A 284 23.24 6.28 2.34
C ASN A 284 23.44 4.83 2.81
N PRO A 285 23.57 4.59 4.13
CA PRO A 285 23.90 3.28 4.72
C PRO A 285 22.74 2.25 4.65
N GLY A 286 21.80 2.43 3.72
CA GLY A 286 20.43 1.92 3.83
C GLY A 286 20.19 0.45 3.52
N VAL A 287 21.10 -0.26 2.84
CA VAL A 287 21.00 -1.72 2.58
C VAL A 287 22.40 -2.21 2.21
N PHE A 288 22.88 -3.28 2.84
CA PHE A 288 24.14 -3.91 2.46
C PHE A 288 23.89 -5.35 2.01
N ARG A 289 24.25 -5.65 0.76
CA ARG A 289 24.27 -7.03 0.26
C ARG A 289 25.70 -7.51 0.15
N GLY A 290 25.96 -8.67 0.74
CA GLY A 290 27.25 -9.31 0.62
C GLY A 290 27.20 -10.76 1.04
N GLU A 291 28.37 -11.37 0.97
CA GLU A 291 28.56 -12.74 1.41
C GLU A 291 28.83 -12.70 2.92
N LEU A 292 27.93 -13.22 3.74
CA LEU A 292 28.21 -13.41 5.16
C LEU A 292 29.32 -14.44 5.32
N GLU A 293 30.44 -13.97 5.82
CA GLU A 293 31.58 -14.81 6.13
C GLU A 293 31.51 -15.33 7.57
N ARG A 294 30.93 -14.55 8.49
CA ARG A 294 30.94 -14.90 9.92
C ARG A 294 29.83 -14.24 10.72
N ILE A 295 29.24 -14.99 11.64
CA ILE A 295 28.39 -14.50 12.73
C ILE A 295 29.15 -14.73 14.04
N PHE A 296 29.22 -13.71 14.90
CA PHE A 296 29.83 -13.81 16.22
C PHE A 296 28.83 -13.32 17.29
N PRO A 297 28.42 -14.17 18.24
CA PRO A 297 27.51 -13.74 19.30
C PRO A 297 28.19 -12.73 20.22
N LEU A 298 27.53 -11.61 20.48
CA LEU A 298 27.97 -10.58 21.46
C LEU A 298 27.14 -10.63 22.76
N GLY A 299 26.06 -11.40 22.78
CA GLY A 299 25.16 -11.58 23.91
C GLY A 299 23.87 -12.30 23.51
N PRO A 300 22.88 -12.44 24.41
CA PRO A 300 21.66 -13.20 24.17
C PRO A 300 20.88 -12.77 22.92
N ASN A 301 20.89 -11.46 22.63
CA ASN A 301 20.14 -10.85 21.53
C ASN A 301 21.01 -9.98 20.62
N LYS A 302 22.33 -10.19 20.59
CA LYS A 302 23.23 -9.38 19.74
C LYS A 302 24.24 -10.24 19.02
N PHE A 303 24.44 -9.93 17.74
CA PHE A 303 25.45 -10.55 16.90
C PHE A 303 26.32 -9.49 16.25
N LYS A 304 27.59 -9.81 16.07
CA LYS A 304 28.49 -9.14 15.14
C LYS A 304 28.58 -9.97 13.87
N LEU A 305 28.29 -9.34 12.75
CA LEU A 305 28.32 -9.95 11.43
C LEU A 305 29.56 -9.47 10.70
N THR A 306 30.22 -10.38 9.98
CA THR A 306 31.27 -10.05 9.01
C THR A 306 30.77 -10.40 7.62
N ILE A 307 30.72 -9.40 6.76
CA ILE A 307 30.10 -9.49 5.44
C ILE A 307 31.08 -8.98 4.41
N LYS A 308 31.25 -9.76 3.34
CA LYS A 308 32.11 -9.44 2.23
C LYS A 308 31.28 -8.82 1.11
N ILE A 309 31.55 -7.55 0.83
CA ILE A 309 30.87 -6.76 -0.20
C ILE A 309 31.92 -6.37 -1.24
N ASN A 310 31.76 -6.83 -2.48
CA ASN A 310 32.72 -6.55 -3.56
C ASN A 310 34.18 -6.84 -3.18
N GLY A 311 34.42 -7.95 -2.47
CA GLY A 311 35.74 -8.35 -2.00
C GLY A 311 36.25 -7.64 -0.73
N LYS A 312 35.56 -6.61 -0.24
CA LYS A 312 35.90 -5.90 1.00
C LYS A 312 35.10 -6.46 2.17
N LYS A 313 35.76 -6.70 3.30
CA LYS A 313 35.10 -7.12 4.54
C LYS A 313 34.56 -5.92 5.29
N MET A 314 33.33 -6.03 5.75
CA MET A 314 32.66 -5.08 6.63
C MET A 314 32.18 -5.82 7.88
N GLN A 315 32.16 -5.13 9.01
CA GLN A 315 31.65 -5.68 10.27
C GLN A 315 30.50 -4.83 10.77
N THR A 316 29.36 -5.41 11.13
CA THR A 316 28.25 -4.66 11.72
C THR A 316 27.66 -5.41 12.91
N GLU A 317 27.01 -4.70 13.82
CA GLU A 317 26.31 -5.29 14.97
C GLU A 317 24.80 -5.25 14.72
N VAL A 318 24.12 -6.37 14.95
CA VAL A 318 22.67 -6.50 14.76
C VAL A 318 22.02 -7.13 15.98
N ASN A 319 20.75 -6.79 16.21
CA ASN A 319 19.93 -7.47 17.20
C ASN A 319 19.41 -8.80 16.64
N LYS A 320 19.38 -9.85 17.46
CA LYS A 320 18.82 -11.16 17.07
C LYS A 320 17.38 -11.05 16.56
N ASN A 321 16.60 -10.15 17.15
CA ASN A 321 15.20 -9.92 16.78
C ASN A 321 15.04 -9.27 15.40
N TRP A 322 16.14 -8.88 14.76
CA TRP A 322 16.17 -8.25 13.44
C TRP A 322 16.70 -9.20 12.36
N CYS A 323 16.86 -10.49 12.67
CA CYS A 323 17.41 -11.48 11.77
C CYS A 323 16.35 -12.57 11.52
N GLU A 324 15.91 -12.76 10.28
CA GLU A 324 15.22 -14.00 9.86
C GLU A 324 16.27 -14.94 9.25
N PHE A 325 16.49 -16.09 9.92
CA PHE A 325 17.33 -17.17 9.42
C PHE A 325 16.40 -18.15 8.70
N ASP A 326 16.60 -18.34 7.39
CA ASP A 326 15.89 -19.38 6.66
C ASP A 326 16.62 -20.72 6.91
N GLU A 327 16.05 -21.55 7.78
CA GLU A 327 16.58 -22.88 8.12
C GLU A 327 16.11 -23.97 7.12
N SER A 328 15.34 -23.61 6.10
CA SER A 328 14.79 -24.58 5.16
C SER A 328 15.80 -25.00 4.09
N GLU A 329 16.28 -26.24 4.27
CA GLU A 329 16.84 -27.18 3.29
C GLU A 329 18.08 -26.76 2.48
N SER A 330 19.21 -27.33 2.89
CA SER A 330 20.52 -27.38 2.22
C SER A 330 21.28 -26.05 2.09
N LEU A 331 22.55 -26.09 2.50
CA LEU A 331 23.51 -25.00 2.34
C LEU A 331 23.47 -24.46 0.89
N PRO A 332 23.53 -23.14 0.69
CA PRO A 332 23.82 -22.10 1.68
C PRO A 332 22.59 -21.52 2.39
N ILE A 333 22.71 -21.32 3.71
CA ILE A 333 21.76 -20.54 4.53
C ILE A 333 21.71 -19.11 3.99
N ASN A 334 20.54 -18.68 3.51
CA ASN A 334 20.27 -17.28 3.21
C ASN A 334 19.88 -16.59 4.53
N VAL A 335 20.66 -15.60 4.97
CA VAL A 335 20.25 -14.76 6.12
C VAL A 335 19.65 -13.48 5.59
N ARG A 336 18.40 -13.21 6.00
CA ARG A 336 17.73 -11.94 5.78
C ARG A 336 17.84 -11.13 7.07
N LEU A 337 18.62 -10.07 7.04
CA LEU A 337 18.83 -9.17 8.15
C LEU A 337 17.99 -7.92 7.91
N HIS A 338 17.41 -7.34 8.96
CA HIS A 338 16.60 -6.12 8.98
C HIS A 338 17.24 -5.11 9.94
N ALA A 339 18.43 -4.62 9.59
CA ALA A 339 19.18 -3.65 10.37
C ALA A 339 18.90 -2.20 9.92
N PHE A 340 18.05 -1.50 10.66
CA PHE A 340 18.05 -0.04 10.64
C PHE A 340 19.31 0.52 11.31
N TRP A 341 20.00 1.46 10.66
CA TRP A 341 21.24 2.06 11.16
C TRP A 341 20.98 3.40 11.88
N PRO A 342 21.22 3.52 13.20
CA PRO A 342 21.42 4.80 13.86
C PRO A 342 22.90 5.20 13.80
N HIS A 343 23.18 6.40 13.29
CA HIS A 343 24.52 6.95 13.03
C HIS A 343 25.61 6.56 14.05
N SER A 344 26.70 5.91 13.60
CA SER A 344 27.96 5.80 14.36
C SER A 344 29.19 5.58 13.45
N LYS A 345 30.33 6.15 13.86
CA LYS A 345 31.60 6.26 13.11
C LYS A 345 32.45 4.98 13.22
N PHE A 346 33.17 4.62 12.13
CA PHE A 346 33.99 3.40 12.00
C PHE A 346 35.50 3.59 12.21
N SER A 347 36.17 2.55 12.73
CA SER A 347 37.62 2.28 12.54
C SER A 347 37.96 0.76 12.73
N GLY A 348 38.94 0.21 11.99
CA GLY A 348 39.67 -1.05 12.33
C GLY A 348 39.79 -2.20 11.30
N LYS A 349 40.93 -2.95 11.30
CA LYS A 349 41.49 -3.91 10.28
C LYS A 349 41.58 -5.43 10.71
N LEU A 350 41.66 -6.35 9.70
CA LEU A 350 42.28 -7.73 9.60
C LEU A 350 41.74 -8.89 10.51
N ASN A 351 41.75 -10.22 10.26
CA ASN A 351 42.14 -11.16 9.17
C ASN A 351 41.44 -12.58 9.30
N ALA A 352 41.28 -13.29 8.16
CA ALA A 352 41.22 -14.76 7.86
C ALA A 352 40.12 -15.80 8.28
N ARG A 353 39.81 -16.65 7.27
CA ARG A 353 39.24 -18.04 7.12
C ARG A 353 37.72 -18.30 6.98
N ASN A 354 37.43 -19.18 5.99
CA ASN A 354 36.27 -19.23 5.08
C ASN A 354 35.15 -20.20 5.49
N THR A 355 33.90 -19.78 5.24
CA THR A 355 32.84 -20.51 4.52
C THR A 355 31.89 -19.48 3.93
N SER A 356 31.52 -19.63 2.66
CA SER A 356 30.77 -18.65 1.86
C SER A 356 29.26 -18.79 1.99
N HIS A 357 28.56 -17.75 2.46
CA HIS A 357 27.09 -17.72 2.59
C HIS A 357 26.55 -16.38 2.07
N PHE A 358 25.36 -16.34 1.46
CA PHE A 358 24.77 -15.10 0.96
C PHE A 358 23.85 -14.47 2.00
N VAL A 359 24.01 -13.16 2.23
CA VAL A 359 23.23 -12.44 3.22
C VAL A 359 22.81 -11.07 2.72
N SER A 360 21.53 -10.78 2.88
CA SER A 360 20.97 -9.46 2.62
C SER A 360 20.73 -8.75 3.95
N ILE A 361 21.33 -7.56 4.13
CA ILE A 361 21.03 -6.63 5.23
C ILE A 361 20.11 -5.53 4.72
N VAL A 362 18.84 -5.61 5.14
CA VAL A 362 17.78 -4.60 5.06
C VAL A 362 18.03 -3.47 6.03
#